data_AF-A0A7K4H6M4-F1
#
_entry.id   AF-A0A7K4H6M4-F1
#
_cell.length_a   1.000
_cell.length_b   1.000
_cell.length_c   1.000
_cell.angle_alpha   90.00
_cell.angle_beta   90.00
_cell.angle_gamma   90.00
#
_symmetry.space_group_name_H-M   'P 1'
#
loop_
_entity.id
_entity.type
_entity.pdbx_description
1 polymer ?
#
loop_
_entity_poly.entity_id
_entity_poly.type
_entity_poly.pdbx_seq_one_letter_code
_entity_poly.pdbx_strand_id
1 'polypeptide(L)' 'MEIDNTKTSSKESMDGSKSDDLIKVRALISCPNGDYNKKFKNQFLRKEIEMMIVSFKVFDWLTCNKCGELLKLDLEFLI' A
#
# COMPACT_ATOMS: atom_id res chain seq x y z
N MET A 1 -21.30 17.12 -12.00
CA MET A 1 -20.32 17.31 -13.09
C MET A 1 -19.86 15.94 -13.48
N GLU A 2 -20.33 15.48 -14.63
CA GLU A 2 -19.95 14.20 -15.23
C GLU A 2 -18.58 14.36 -15.88
N ILE A 3 -17.70 13.38 -15.73
CA ILE A 3 -16.45 13.29 -16.47
C ILE A 3 -16.46 11.94 -17.18
N ASP A 4 -16.81 11.98 -18.45
CA ASP A 4 -16.59 10.93 -19.42
C ASP A 4 -15.09 10.82 -19.72
N ASN A 5 -14.53 9.62 -19.60
CA ASN A 5 -13.23 9.26 -20.18
C ASN A 5 -13.39 7.90 -20.88
N THR A 6 -13.80 7.96 -22.13
CA THR A 6 -13.73 6.84 -23.06
C THR A 6 -12.28 6.61 -23.47
N LYS A 7 -11.73 5.44 -23.12
CA LYS A 7 -10.74 4.71 -23.93
C LYS A 7 -10.74 3.24 -23.54
N THR A 8 -11.45 2.47 -24.33
CA THR A 8 -11.59 1.02 -24.32
C THR A 8 -10.32 0.35 -24.83
N SER A 9 -9.90 -0.71 -24.14
CA SER A 9 -9.22 -1.92 -24.65
C SER A 9 -7.93 -1.80 -25.47
N SER A 10 -6.82 -2.20 -24.84
CA SER A 10 -5.84 -3.09 -25.47
C SER A 10 -5.35 -4.12 -24.45
N LYS A 11 -5.82 -5.36 -24.59
CA LYS A 11 -5.07 -6.54 -24.17
C LYS A 11 -3.82 -6.58 -25.04
N GLU A 12 -2.64 -6.49 -24.44
CA GLU A 12 -1.44 -7.09 -25.02
C GLU A 12 -0.43 -7.36 -23.90
N SER A 13 -0.19 -8.65 -23.68
CA SER A 13 0.89 -9.19 -22.89
C SER A 13 2.22 -8.70 -23.47
N MET A 14 3.03 -8.01 -22.68
CA MET A 14 4.46 -7.81 -22.92
C MET A 14 5.17 -7.98 -21.58
N ASP A 15 5.77 -9.14 -21.32
CA ASP A 15 7.10 -9.54 -21.80
C ASP A 15 8.05 -9.49 -20.60
N GLY A 16 8.71 -10.61 -20.33
CA GLY A 16 9.47 -10.82 -19.10
C GLY A 16 10.77 -10.02 -19.11
N SER A 17 10.82 -8.82 -18.51
CA SER A 17 12.11 -8.13 -18.27
C SER A 17 12.10 -6.89 -17.35
N LYS A 18 11.22 -6.78 -16.33
CA LYS A 18 11.20 -5.59 -15.43
C LYS A 18 10.84 -5.87 -13.96
N SER A 19 11.36 -6.95 -13.37
CA SER A 19 11.13 -7.23 -11.94
C SER A 19 11.88 -6.30 -11.00
N ASP A 20 13.00 -5.72 -11.44
CA ASP A 20 13.98 -5.07 -10.54
C ASP A 20 13.56 -3.66 -10.09
N ASP A 21 12.62 -3.05 -10.81
CA ASP A 21 12.13 -1.70 -10.55
C ASP A 21 10.91 -1.65 -9.62
N LEU A 22 10.43 -2.80 -9.14
CA LEU A 22 9.29 -2.89 -8.24
C LEU A 22 9.75 -3.10 -6.79
N ILE A 23 9.25 -2.25 -5.90
CA ILE A 23 9.35 -2.44 -4.46
C ILE A 23 8.08 -3.15 -4.01
N LYS A 24 8.22 -4.39 -3.55
CA LYS A 24 7.11 -5.15 -2.96
C LYS A 24 7.09 -4.89 -1.46
N VAL A 25 5.97 -4.37 -0.96
CA VAL A 25 5.79 -4.03 0.46
C VAL A 25 4.64 -4.83 1.03
N ARG A 26 4.87 -5.43 2.19
CA ARG A 26 3.83 -5.98 3.06
C ARG A 26 3.64 -5.03 4.24
N ALA A 27 2.45 -4.45 4.34
CA ALA A 27 2.08 -3.63 5.48
C ALA A 27 1.22 -4.46 6.45
N LEU A 28 1.69 -4.59 7.69
CA LEU A 28 0.98 -5.23 8.79
C LEU A 28 0.49 -4.13 9.73
N ILE A 29 -0.83 -4.01 9.88
CA ILE A 29 -1.46 -3.08 10.80
C ILE A 29 -2.03 -3.88 11.97
N SER A 30 -1.64 -3.54 13.18
CA SER A 30 -2.09 -4.22 14.39
C SER A 30 -2.48 -3.25 15.50
N CYS A 31 -3.45 -3.64 16.33
CA CYS A 31 -3.76 -2.92 17.56
C CYS A 31 -2.90 -3.49 18.70
N PRO A 32 -2.22 -2.67 19.51
CA PRO A 32 -1.39 -3.15 20.62
C PRO A 32 -2.22 -3.79 21.75
N ASN A 33 -3.45 -3.29 21.97
CA ASN A 33 -4.31 -3.69 23.09
C ASN A 33 -5.56 -4.48 22.63
N GLY A 34 -5.55 -4.98 21.39
CA GLY A 34 -6.71 -5.66 20.83
C GLY A 34 -6.36 -6.68 19.76
N ASP A 35 -7.40 -7.34 19.28
CA ASP A 35 -7.37 -8.45 18.33
C ASP A 35 -7.36 -7.99 16.86
N TYR A 36 -7.35 -6.67 16.62
CA TYR A 36 -7.26 -6.14 15.25
C TYR A 36 -5.89 -6.41 14.65
N ASN A 37 -5.88 -7.14 13.54
CA ASN A 37 -4.70 -7.39 12.72
C ASN A 37 -5.11 -7.48 11.24
N LYS A 38 -4.50 -6.66 10.39
CA LYS A 38 -4.68 -6.72 8.93
C LYS A 38 -3.36 -6.68 8.20
N LYS A 39 -3.28 -7.48 7.13
CA LYS A 39 -2.13 -7.56 6.23
C LYS A 39 -2.52 -7.05 4.86
N PHE A 40 -1.74 -6.11 4.34
CA PHE A 40 -1.89 -5.56 3.00
C PHE A 40 -0.63 -5.87 2.20
N LYS A 41 -0.80 -6.26 0.94
CA LYS A 41 0.29 -6.44 -0.01
C LYS A 41 0.16 -5.33 -1.03
N ASN A 42 1.22 -4.55 -1.20
CA ASN A 42 1.24 -3.48 -2.16
C ASN A 42 2.56 -3.50 -2.96
N GLN A 43 2.55 -2.88 -4.12
CA GLN A 43 3.71 -2.80 -5.00
C GLN A 43 3.83 -1.37 -5.50
N PHE A 44 5.04 -0.84 -5.44
CA PHE A 44 5.34 0.52 -5.88
C PHE A 44 6.47 0.47 -6.89
N LEU A 45 6.45 1.36 -7.88
CA LEU A 45 7.63 1.58 -8.71
C LEU A 45 8.69 2.29 -7.86
N ARG A 46 9.95 1.92 -8.02
CA ARG A 46 11.07 2.53 -7.27
C ARG A 46 11.14 4.05 -7.44
N LYS A 47 10.77 4.54 -8.63
CA LYS A 47 10.67 5.99 -8.92
C LYS A 47 9.60 6.73 -8.10
N GLU A 48 8.66 6.01 -7.49
CA GLU A 48 7.52 6.55 -6.73
C GLU A 48 7.72 6.39 -5.21
N ILE A 49 8.95 6.13 -4.76
CA ILE A 49 9.26 5.86 -3.34
C ILE A 49 8.84 7.01 -2.42
N GLU A 50 8.95 8.26 -2.87
CA GLU A 50 8.52 9.43 -2.10
C GLU A 50 7.01 9.42 -1.87
N MET A 51 6.24 9.08 -2.91
CA MET A 51 4.79 8.95 -2.84
C MET A 51 4.38 7.82 -1.88
N MET A 52 5.12 6.71 -1.89
CA MET A 52 4.94 5.61 -0.94
C MET A 52 5.17 6.09 0.51
N ILE A 53 6.25 6.83 0.77
CA ILE A 53 6.57 7.36 2.11
C ILE A 53 5.45 8.28 2.62
N VAL A 54 5.00 9.22 1.79
CA VAL A 54 3.91 10.14 2.15
C VAL A 54 2.60 9.38 2.39
N SER A 55 2.30 8.37 1.58
CA SER A 55 1.11 7.54 1.76
C SER A 55 1.13 6.78 3.09
N PHE A 56 2.30 6.34 3.54
CA PHE A 56 2.42 5.66 4.82
C PHE A 56 2.30 6.57 6.04
N LYS A 57 2.48 7.89 5.88
CA LYS A 57 2.32 8.83 7.00
C LYS A 57 0.90 8.90 7.55
N VAL A 58 -0.11 8.57 6.74
CA VAL A 58 -1.51 8.54 7.19
C VAL A 58 -1.72 7.51 8.32
N PHE A 59 -0.91 6.45 8.37
CA PHE A 59 -1.02 5.42 9.42
C PHE A 59 -0.63 5.92 10.81
N ASP A 60 0.22 6.96 10.91
CA ASP A 60 0.64 7.57 12.19
C ASP A 60 -0.56 8.15 12.97
N TRP A 61 -1.71 8.37 12.32
CA TRP A 61 -2.91 8.94 12.92
C TRP A 61 -4.08 7.96 13.01
N LEU A 62 -3.90 6.70 12.60
CA LEU A 62 -4.98 5.72 12.71
C LEU A 62 -5.07 5.17 14.13
N THR A 63 -6.30 5.15 14.65
CA THR A 63 -6.60 4.58 15.97
C THR A 63 -7.49 3.36 15.85
N CYS A 64 -7.40 2.47 16.84
CA CYS A 64 -8.30 1.34 16.96
C CYS A 64 -9.68 1.82 17.40
N ASN A 65 -10.72 1.45 16.66
CA ASN A 65 -12.10 1.81 16.99
C ASN A 65 -12.62 1.20 18.31
N LYS A 66 -11.99 0.12 18.80
CA LYS A 66 -12.39 -0.55 20.05
C LYS A 66 -11.76 0.08 21.30
N CYS A 67 -10.45 0.30 21.28
CA CYS A 67 -9.70 0.75 22.46
C CYS A 67 -9.14 2.18 22.36
N GLY A 68 -9.26 2.85 21.20
CA GLY A 68 -8.77 4.22 20.98
C GLY A 68 -7.26 4.36 20.81
N GLU A 69 -6.48 3.31 21.04
CA GLU A 69 -5.03 3.30 20.88
C GLU A 69 -4.58 3.50 19.43
N LEU A 70 -3.38 4.05 19.25
CA LEU A 70 -2.76 4.15 17.93
C LEU A 70 -2.47 2.76 17.35
N LEU A 71 -2.79 2.59 16.06
CA LEU A 71 -2.47 1.37 15.35
C LEU A 71 -0.98 1.32 15.04
N LYS A 72 -0.38 0.16 15.26
CA LYS A 72 1.00 -0.12 14.90
C LYS A 72 1.08 -0.53 13.44
N LEU A 73 1.95 0.13 12.67
CA LEU A 73 2.31 -0.24 11.30
C LEU A 73 3.69 -0.88 11.28
N ASP A 74 3.79 -2.12 10.81
CA ASP A 74 5.04 -2.80 10.50
C ASP A 74 5.15 -2.99 8.97
N LEU A 75 6.29 -2.62 8.38
CA LEU A 75 6.55 -2.72 6.94
C LEU A 75 7.60 -3.80 6.66
N GLU A 76 7.24 -4.79 5.86
CA GLU A 76 8.15 -5.80 5.32
C GLU A 76 8.44 -5.48 3.84
N PHE A 77 9.69 -5.16 3.53
CA PHE A 77 10.14 -4.96 2.15
C PHE A 77 10.71 -6.26 1.61
N LEU A 78 10.19 -6.70 0.46
CA LEU A 78 10.71 -7.85 -0.29
C LEU A 78 11.50 -7.28 -1.47
N ILE A 79 12.78 -7.01 -1.22
CA ILE A 79 13.75 -6.48 -2.19
C ILE A 79 14.61 -7.63 -2.70
#